data_AF-A0A972ZYF9-F1
#
_entry.id   AF-A0A972ZYF9-F1
#
_cell.length_a   1.000
_cell.length_b   1.000
_cell.length_c   1.000
_cell.angle_alpha   90.00
_cell.angle_beta   90.00
_cell.angle_gamma   90.00
#
_symmetry.space_group_name_H-M   'P 1'
#
loop_
_entity.id
_entity.type
_entity.pdbx_description
1 polymer ?
#
loop_
_entity_poly.entity_id
_entity_poly.type
_entity_poly.pdbx_seq_one_letter_code
_entity_poly.pdbx_strand_id
1 'polypeptide(L)'
;DHASGWADRGEFGHVRDIHIYPEPGVAPLLEDRAIVLGEFGGLGWNVKGHEWRPDQGHGHGGVGDSPDLTDPYLRRIRLLRPMIRLGLSAACYTQIADQEIECNGVMTYDREVLKFDAERVATETRKLYDTPPHVKTILPTSQVIPQTWHYTMTRPVKGWHTLDFDETPWKTGPGGFGDFHPTFPTLIVPPRTPWTSSDIWIRRTFELASTDFMSPYLLIHHDENAEVYINGQRVLNLEHTSNFYTWYAMTPAMVRVLKTGTNLVAIHCHNEHHPQYIDLGIVDVIPHTEKP
;
A
#
# COMPACT_ATOMS: atom_id res chain seq x y z
N ASP A 1 21.06 -14.76 -3.16
CA ASP A 1 19.65 -14.96 -3.48
C ASP A 1 19.13 -13.78 -4.30
N HIS A 2 19.42 -13.79 -5.61
CA HIS A 2 18.94 -12.75 -6.56
C HIS A 2 17.73 -13.24 -7.36
N ALA A 3 17.43 -14.54 -7.27
CA ALA A 3 16.45 -15.22 -8.10
C ALA A 3 15.11 -15.44 -7.38
N SER A 4 15.07 -15.30 -6.04
CA SER A 4 13.84 -15.45 -5.26
C SER A 4 12.96 -14.19 -5.21
N GLY A 5 13.50 -13.01 -5.55
CA GLY A 5 12.74 -11.76 -5.60
C GLY A 5 12.45 -11.04 -4.27
N TRP A 6 12.81 -11.64 -3.14
CA TRP A 6 12.60 -11.01 -1.83
C TRP A 6 13.46 -9.75 -1.62
N ALA A 7 14.69 -9.76 -2.13
CA ALA A 7 15.62 -8.65 -2.03
C ALA A 7 16.28 -8.38 -3.37
N ASP A 8 16.09 -7.17 -3.91
CA ASP A 8 16.83 -6.71 -5.08
C ASP A 8 18.27 -6.43 -4.67
N ARG A 9 19.23 -7.08 -5.34
CA ARG A 9 20.65 -7.05 -4.97
C ARG A 9 21.49 -6.28 -5.99
N GLY A 10 20.86 -5.41 -6.79
CA GLY A 10 21.52 -4.50 -7.73
C GLY A 10 21.01 -4.61 -9.16
N GLU A 11 21.74 -3.99 -10.09
CA GLU A 11 21.40 -3.78 -11.50
C GLU A 11 21.47 -5.06 -12.38
N PHE A 12 21.45 -6.26 -11.78
CA PHE A 12 21.63 -7.49 -12.53
C PHE A 12 20.29 -8.06 -12.99
N GLY A 13 20.25 -8.53 -14.25
CA GLY A 13 19.10 -9.20 -14.83
C GLY A 13 18.02 -8.26 -15.35
N HIS A 14 17.13 -8.80 -16.21
CA HIS A 14 16.08 -8.02 -16.88
C HIS A 14 14.80 -7.85 -16.04
N VAL A 15 14.75 -8.43 -14.85
CA VAL A 15 13.57 -8.45 -13.99
C VAL A 15 13.93 -7.90 -12.62
N ARG A 16 13.12 -6.97 -12.12
CA ARG A 16 13.07 -6.56 -10.72
C ARG A 16 11.85 -7.23 -10.09
N ASP A 17 12.11 -8.31 -9.37
CA ASP A 17 11.07 -9.02 -8.64
C ASP A 17 10.94 -8.43 -7.23
N ILE A 18 9.69 -8.27 -6.76
CA ILE A 18 9.35 -7.76 -5.42
C ILE A 18 8.22 -8.60 -4.83
N HIS A 19 8.29 -8.83 -3.52
CA HIS A 19 7.28 -9.58 -2.78
C HIS A 19 6.58 -8.64 -1.80
N ILE A 20 5.27 -8.47 -1.97
CA ILE A 20 4.47 -7.50 -1.19
C ILE A 20 3.23 -8.18 -0.64
N TYR A 21 3.14 -8.21 0.69
CA TYR A 21 2.06 -8.86 1.42
C TYR A 21 1.35 -7.89 2.36
N PRO A 22 0.02 -8.04 2.58
CA PRO A 22 -0.90 -8.84 1.78
C PRO A 22 -1.49 -8.06 0.59
N GLU A 23 -1.36 -6.74 0.57
CA GLU A 23 -1.83 -5.87 -0.51
C GLU A 23 -0.82 -5.84 -1.66
N PRO A 24 -1.25 -5.68 -2.92
CA PRO A 24 -0.30 -5.53 -4.02
C PRO A 24 0.41 -4.18 -3.93
N GLY A 25 1.60 -4.11 -4.52
CA GLY A 25 2.33 -2.87 -4.71
C GLY A 25 3.20 -2.94 -5.96
N VAL A 26 3.85 -1.82 -6.27
CA VAL A 26 4.71 -1.68 -7.43
C VAL A 26 5.95 -0.89 -7.04
N ALA A 27 7.10 -1.29 -7.58
CA ALA A 27 8.33 -0.54 -7.44
C ALA A 27 8.36 0.70 -8.38
N PRO A 28 9.18 1.72 -8.10
CA PRO A 28 9.57 2.77 -9.00
C PRO A 28 10.03 2.17 -10.31
N LEU A 29 9.57 2.83 -11.37
CA LEU A 29 9.95 2.52 -12.73
C LEU A 29 11.46 2.50 -12.88
N LEU A 30 11.96 1.44 -13.53
CA LEU A 30 13.34 1.34 -14.00
C LEU A 30 13.31 1.30 -15.52
N GLU A 31 14.29 1.93 -16.17
CA GLU A 31 14.32 2.03 -17.64
C GLU A 31 14.58 0.66 -18.31
N ASP A 32 15.43 -0.18 -17.70
CA ASP A 32 15.94 -1.41 -18.34
C ASP A 32 15.49 -2.72 -17.69
N ARG A 33 14.52 -2.68 -16.76
CA ARG A 33 14.06 -3.88 -16.03
C ARG A 33 12.54 -3.95 -15.93
N ALA A 34 11.98 -5.11 -16.25
CA ALA A 34 10.57 -5.41 -16.02
C ALA A 34 10.30 -5.52 -14.51
N ILE A 35 9.29 -4.80 -14.01
CA ILE A 35 8.89 -4.86 -12.60
C ILE A 35 7.89 -6.00 -12.44
N VAL A 36 8.23 -6.98 -11.61
CA VAL A 36 7.40 -8.15 -11.34
C VAL A 36 7.03 -8.15 -9.87
N LEU A 37 5.73 -8.26 -9.58
CA LEU A 37 5.23 -8.55 -8.24
C LEU A 37 5.16 -10.08 -8.11
N GLY A 38 6.31 -10.72 -7.90
CA GLY A 38 6.44 -12.19 -7.96
C GLY A 38 5.70 -12.91 -6.87
N GLU A 39 5.42 -12.21 -5.76
CA GLU A 39 4.51 -12.72 -4.76
C GLU A 39 3.67 -11.59 -4.15
N PHE A 40 2.36 -11.79 -4.10
CA PHE A 40 1.45 -10.96 -3.33
C PHE A 40 0.22 -11.73 -2.85
N GLY A 41 -0.50 -11.11 -1.91
CA GLY A 41 -1.72 -11.68 -1.38
C GLY A 41 -1.45 -12.54 -0.16
N GLY A 42 -1.45 -13.86 -0.36
CA GLY A 42 -1.29 -14.81 0.73
C GLY A 42 -2.47 -14.84 1.71
N LEU A 43 -3.69 -14.57 1.24
CA LEU A 43 -4.90 -14.62 2.07
C LEU A 43 -5.10 -16.02 2.67
N GLY A 44 -4.98 -16.11 4.00
CA GLY A 44 -5.12 -17.36 4.73
C GLY A 44 -6.57 -17.68 5.08
N TRP A 45 -6.99 -18.92 4.82
CA TRP A 45 -8.20 -19.53 5.38
C TRP A 45 -7.93 -21.01 5.63
N ASN A 46 -8.03 -21.44 6.89
CA ASN A 46 -7.85 -22.83 7.25
C ASN A 46 -9.19 -23.60 7.15
N VAL A 47 -9.26 -24.59 6.26
CA VAL A 47 -10.47 -25.41 6.03
C VAL A 47 -10.35 -26.70 6.82
N LYS A 48 -11.21 -26.87 7.84
CA LYS A 48 -11.22 -28.06 8.70
C LYS A 48 -11.38 -29.35 7.90
N GLY A 49 -10.51 -30.32 8.18
CA GLY A 49 -10.51 -31.63 7.55
C GLY A 49 -9.68 -31.71 6.27
N HIS A 50 -9.23 -30.57 5.74
CA HIS A 50 -8.45 -30.47 4.50
C HIS A 50 -7.02 -29.93 4.74
N GLU A 51 -6.57 -30.00 6.00
CA GLU A 51 -5.27 -29.52 6.47
C GLU A 51 -4.16 -30.57 6.35
N TRP A 52 -2.92 -30.13 6.13
CA TRP A 52 -1.74 -30.98 6.37
C TRP A 52 -1.58 -31.34 7.85
N ARG A 53 -1.71 -30.32 8.72
CA ARG A 53 -1.70 -30.46 10.18
C ARG A 53 -2.91 -29.71 10.75
N PRO A 54 -3.86 -30.43 11.36
CA PRO A 54 -5.04 -29.82 11.95
C PRO A 54 -4.67 -28.69 12.92
N ASP A 55 -5.41 -27.59 12.84
CA ASP A 55 -5.31 -26.43 13.74
C ASP A 55 -3.96 -25.69 13.76
N GLN A 56 -3.04 -25.99 12.84
CA GLN A 56 -1.71 -25.33 12.79
C GLN A 56 -1.51 -24.40 11.58
N GLY A 57 -2.54 -24.21 10.75
CA GLY A 57 -2.50 -23.41 9.55
C GLY A 57 -2.38 -21.89 9.79
N HIS A 58 -1.63 -21.20 8.96
CA HIS A 58 -1.51 -19.73 8.95
C HIS A 58 -1.54 -19.14 7.52
N GLY A 59 -1.66 -17.82 7.41
CA GLY A 59 -1.57 -17.08 6.14
C GLY A 59 -1.38 -15.58 6.36
N HIS A 60 -1.06 -14.85 5.31
CA HIS A 60 -0.82 -13.40 5.33
C HIS A 60 -2.15 -12.62 5.20
N GLY A 61 -2.46 -11.78 6.19
CA GLY A 61 -3.71 -10.99 6.19
C GLY A 61 -4.96 -11.81 6.49
N GLY A 62 -4.83 -12.82 7.37
CA GLY A 62 -5.84 -13.82 7.69
C GLY A 62 -7.27 -13.28 7.83
N VAL A 63 -8.17 -13.81 7.02
CA VAL A 63 -9.61 -13.54 7.13
C VAL A 63 -10.24 -14.59 8.05
N GLY A 64 -9.67 -14.81 9.24
CA GLY A 64 -10.20 -15.75 10.24
C GLY A 64 -10.81 -17.04 9.65
N ASP A 65 -11.99 -17.40 10.16
CA ASP A 65 -12.80 -18.54 9.70
C ASP A 65 -13.75 -18.16 8.52
N SER A 66 -13.41 -17.17 7.68
CA SER A 66 -14.30 -16.77 6.57
C SER A 66 -14.35 -17.86 5.50
N PRO A 67 -15.55 -18.38 5.15
CA PRO A 67 -15.68 -19.49 4.21
C PRO A 67 -15.48 -19.13 2.73
N ASP A 68 -15.12 -17.87 2.43
CA ASP A 68 -14.87 -17.40 1.09
C ASP A 68 -13.85 -16.26 1.09
N LEU A 69 -12.77 -16.43 0.30
CA LEU A 69 -11.70 -15.45 0.13
C LEU A 69 -11.88 -14.61 -1.16
N THR A 70 -12.98 -14.77 -1.88
CA THR A 70 -13.21 -14.14 -3.19
C THR A 70 -13.14 -12.62 -3.15
N ASP A 71 -13.95 -11.96 -2.32
CA ASP A 71 -13.98 -10.49 -2.24
C ASP A 71 -12.63 -9.85 -1.90
N PRO A 72 -11.90 -10.30 -0.85
CA PRO A 72 -10.58 -9.75 -0.57
C PRO A 72 -9.56 -10.04 -1.68
N TYR A 73 -9.68 -11.16 -2.40
CA TYR A 73 -8.85 -11.42 -3.58
C TYR A 73 -9.18 -10.50 -4.75
N LEU A 74 -10.47 -10.37 -5.11
CA LEU A 74 -10.90 -9.51 -6.20
C LEU A 74 -10.54 -8.03 -5.94
N ARG A 75 -10.55 -7.58 -4.69
CA ARG A 75 -10.05 -6.26 -4.30
C ARG A 75 -8.58 -6.06 -4.73
N ARG A 76 -7.72 -7.06 -4.51
CA ARG A 76 -6.29 -7.02 -4.87
C ARG A 76 -6.10 -7.08 -6.38
N ILE A 77 -6.84 -7.94 -7.09
CA ILE A 77 -6.82 -8.00 -8.56
C ILE A 77 -7.17 -6.65 -9.17
N ARG A 78 -8.18 -5.95 -8.63
CA ARG A 78 -8.55 -4.60 -9.10
C ARG A 78 -7.43 -3.58 -8.91
N LEU A 79 -6.66 -3.66 -7.82
CA LEU A 79 -5.54 -2.77 -7.55
C LEU A 79 -4.34 -2.98 -8.49
N LEU A 80 -4.20 -4.16 -9.10
CA LEU A 80 -3.16 -4.39 -10.12
C LEU A 80 -3.37 -3.54 -11.37
N ARG A 81 -4.63 -3.25 -11.75
CA ARG A 81 -4.94 -2.50 -12.98
C ARG A 81 -4.27 -1.12 -13.05
N PRO A 82 -4.41 -0.22 -12.06
CA PRO A 82 -3.68 1.05 -12.08
C PRO A 82 -2.17 0.87 -12.00
N MET A 83 -1.66 -0.20 -11.36
CA MET A 83 -0.23 -0.46 -11.24
C MET A 83 0.44 -0.82 -12.58
N ILE A 84 -0.31 -1.35 -13.55
CA ILE A 84 0.20 -1.57 -14.92
C ILE A 84 0.73 -0.25 -15.53
N ARG A 85 0.03 0.86 -15.31
CA ARG A 85 0.50 2.19 -15.76
C ARG A 85 1.73 2.69 -15.02
N LEU A 86 2.01 2.15 -13.84
CA LEU A 86 3.17 2.48 -13.03
C LEU A 86 4.38 1.59 -13.35
N GLY A 87 4.27 0.69 -14.34
CA GLY A 87 5.35 -0.16 -14.81
C GLY A 87 5.25 -1.64 -14.41
N LEU A 88 4.19 -2.03 -13.69
CA LEU A 88 4.00 -3.44 -13.32
C LEU A 88 3.84 -4.30 -14.58
N SER A 89 4.74 -5.26 -14.75
CA SER A 89 4.85 -6.12 -15.94
C SER A 89 4.25 -7.51 -15.71
N ALA A 90 4.31 -8.03 -14.48
CA ALA A 90 3.66 -9.29 -14.09
C ALA A 90 3.33 -9.28 -12.59
N ALA A 91 2.38 -10.12 -12.19
CA ALA A 91 2.05 -10.35 -10.79
C ALA A 91 1.71 -11.83 -10.58
N CYS A 92 2.20 -12.43 -9.50
CA CYS A 92 1.96 -13.82 -9.15
C CYS A 92 1.38 -13.90 -7.73
N TYR A 93 0.20 -14.53 -7.63
CA TYR A 93 -0.47 -14.73 -6.35
C TYR A 93 0.15 -15.94 -5.65
N THR A 94 0.55 -15.77 -4.38
CA THR A 94 1.41 -16.64 -3.57
C THR A 94 1.40 -18.11 -3.94
N GLN A 95 0.24 -18.79 -3.89
CA GLN A 95 0.21 -20.21 -4.24
C GLN A 95 -1.15 -20.74 -4.72
N ILE A 96 -1.07 -21.84 -5.48
CA ILE A 96 -2.21 -22.54 -6.08
C ILE A 96 -2.92 -23.45 -5.07
N ALA A 97 -2.18 -24.11 -4.17
CA ALA A 97 -2.72 -24.96 -3.11
C ALA A 97 -1.99 -24.66 -1.80
N ASP A 98 -2.60 -24.97 -0.67
CA ASP A 98 -1.92 -24.87 0.62
C ASP A 98 -0.65 -25.73 0.64
N GLN A 99 0.39 -25.22 1.28
CA GLN A 99 1.67 -25.91 1.43
C GLN A 99 1.98 -26.10 2.91
N GLU A 100 1.92 -27.35 3.36
CA GLU A 100 2.09 -27.71 4.77
C GLU A 100 1.16 -26.87 5.68
N ILE A 101 1.73 -26.00 6.53
CA ILE A 101 0.98 -25.11 7.43
C ILE A 101 0.67 -23.74 6.82
N GLU A 102 1.09 -23.46 5.59
CA GLU A 102 0.73 -22.26 4.85
C GLU A 102 -0.62 -22.44 4.14
N CYS A 103 -1.69 -22.04 4.82
CA CYS A 103 -3.07 -22.23 4.41
C CYS A 103 -3.61 -21.06 3.56
N ASN A 104 -2.80 -20.53 2.65
CA ASN A 104 -3.15 -19.37 1.81
C ASN A 104 -3.20 -19.66 0.30
N GLY A 105 -3.36 -20.94 -0.07
CA GLY A 105 -3.53 -21.34 -1.46
C GLY A 105 -4.91 -21.06 -2.02
N VAL A 106 -5.00 -21.07 -3.36
CA VAL A 106 -6.29 -21.06 -4.09
C VAL A 106 -7.16 -22.27 -3.72
N MET A 107 -6.53 -23.40 -3.43
CA MET A 107 -7.17 -24.65 -2.99
C MET A 107 -6.56 -25.15 -1.68
N THR A 108 -7.27 -26.06 -1.00
CA THR A 108 -6.76 -26.76 0.19
C THR A 108 -5.56 -27.66 -0.10
N TYR A 109 -4.89 -28.16 0.95
CA TYR A 109 -3.68 -28.99 0.85
C TYR A 109 -3.89 -30.25 -0.01
N ASP A 110 -5.02 -30.93 0.21
CA ASP A 110 -5.47 -32.10 -0.54
C ASP A 110 -6.07 -31.77 -1.93
N ARG A 111 -6.24 -30.48 -2.24
CA ARG A 111 -6.85 -29.94 -3.46
C ARG A 111 -8.32 -30.33 -3.64
N GLU A 112 -9.03 -30.69 -2.57
CA GLU A 112 -10.44 -31.06 -2.62
C GLU A 112 -11.39 -29.85 -2.55
N VAL A 113 -10.96 -28.75 -1.91
CA VAL A 113 -11.78 -27.56 -1.73
C VAL A 113 -11.13 -26.35 -2.40
N LEU A 114 -11.88 -25.70 -3.28
CA LEU A 114 -11.54 -24.40 -3.83
C LEU A 114 -11.98 -23.30 -2.87
N LYS A 115 -11.07 -22.39 -2.50
CA LYS A 115 -11.31 -21.34 -1.50
C LYS A 115 -11.88 -20.04 -2.05
N PHE A 116 -12.17 -20.03 -3.36
CA PHE A 116 -12.58 -18.87 -4.14
C PHE A 116 -13.68 -19.28 -5.12
N ASP A 117 -14.52 -18.32 -5.51
CA ASP A 117 -15.43 -18.48 -6.64
C ASP A 117 -14.64 -18.37 -7.96
N ALA A 118 -14.44 -19.51 -8.62
CA ALA A 118 -13.67 -19.60 -9.86
C ALA A 118 -14.21 -18.71 -10.99
N GLU A 119 -15.54 -18.59 -11.12
CA GLU A 119 -16.16 -17.84 -12.20
C GLU A 119 -15.93 -16.35 -12.00
N ARG A 120 -16.12 -15.87 -10.77
CA ARG A 120 -15.89 -14.47 -10.40
C ARG A 120 -14.41 -14.10 -10.54
N VAL A 121 -13.51 -14.97 -10.07
CA VAL A 121 -12.05 -14.81 -10.23
C VAL A 121 -11.67 -14.75 -11.70
N ALA A 122 -12.09 -15.72 -12.51
CA ALA A 122 -11.78 -15.72 -13.94
C ALA A 122 -12.32 -14.48 -14.66
N THR A 123 -13.54 -14.05 -14.32
CA THR A 123 -14.17 -12.87 -14.91
C THR A 123 -13.41 -11.59 -14.59
N GLU A 124 -13.03 -11.39 -13.33
CA GLU A 124 -12.32 -10.17 -12.93
C GLU A 124 -10.87 -10.16 -13.40
N THR A 125 -10.15 -11.29 -13.31
CA THR A 125 -8.76 -11.40 -13.74
C THR A 125 -8.59 -11.14 -15.24
N ARG A 126 -9.57 -11.51 -16.08
CA ARG A 126 -9.55 -11.16 -17.51
C ARG A 126 -9.48 -9.65 -17.77
N LYS A 127 -10.04 -8.82 -16.88
CA LYS A 127 -10.00 -7.35 -17.01
C LYS A 127 -8.61 -6.74 -16.81
N LEU A 128 -7.63 -7.54 -16.38
CA LEU A 128 -6.21 -7.13 -16.36
C LEU A 128 -5.65 -6.95 -17.77
N TYR A 129 -6.24 -7.60 -18.78
CA TYR A 129 -5.84 -7.47 -20.18
C TYR A 129 -6.56 -6.33 -20.92
N ASP A 130 -7.59 -5.72 -20.31
CA ASP A 130 -8.22 -4.51 -20.83
C ASP A 130 -7.28 -3.31 -20.69
N THR A 131 -7.56 -2.23 -21.44
CA THR A 131 -6.81 -0.98 -21.29
C THR A 131 -6.81 -0.50 -19.83
N PRO A 132 -5.64 -0.32 -19.20
CA PRO A 132 -5.57 0.02 -17.79
C PRO A 132 -6.03 1.47 -17.54
N PRO A 133 -6.67 1.74 -16.38
CA PRO A 133 -7.14 3.06 -16.02
C PRO A 133 -6.00 4.07 -15.92
N HIS A 134 -6.32 5.35 -16.03
CA HIS A 134 -5.36 6.43 -15.82
C HIS A 134 -5.22 6.73 -14.32
N VAL A 135 -4.00 6.88 -13.84
CA VAL A 135 -3.72 7.31 -12.47
C VAL A 135 -3.39 8.80 -12.49
N LYS A 136 -4.29 9.63 -11.97
CA LYS A 136 -4.08 11.06 -11.81
C LYS A 136 -3.51 11.34 -10.43
N THR A 137 -2.31 11.90 -10.35
CA THR A 137 -1.75 12.35 -9.08
C THR A 137 -2.49 13.58 -8.57
N ILE A 138 -2.99 13.51 -7.33
CA ILE A 138 -3.65 14.62 -6.63
C ILE A 138 -2.68 15.27 -5.65
N LEU A 139 -2.00 14.44 -4.87
CA LEU A 139 -0.92 14.80 -3.97
C LEU A 139 0.23 13.81 -4.22
N PRO A 140 1.38 14.22 -4.76
CA PRO A 140 2.49 13.29 -4.98
C PRO A 140 3.02 12.74 -3.65
N THR A 141 3.36 11.44 -3.65
CA THR A 141 4.25 10.84 -2.66
C THR A 141 5.68 11.34 -2.89
N SER A 142 6.57 11.04 -1.96
CA SER A 142 8.01 11.27 -2.07
C SER A 142 8.72 10.12 -2.80
N GLN A 143 8.02 9.20 -3.46
CA GLN A 143 8.66 8.01 -4.02
C GLN A 143 9.67 8.34 -5.13
N VAL A 144 9.26 9.20 -6.06
CA VAL A 144 10.08 9.59 -7.21
C VAL A 144 10.77 10.93 -6.95
N ILE A 145 9.98 11.95 -6.63
CA ILE A 145 10.47 13.31 -6.37
C ILE A 145 10.24 13.62 -4.89
N PRO A 146 11.28 13.98 -4.12
CA PRO A 146 11.13 14.35 -2.71
C PRO A 146 10.10 15.49 -2.56
N GLN A 147 9.17 15.31 -1.63
CA GLN A 147 8.17 16.34 -1.31
C GLN A 147 8.53 17.01 0.00
N THR A 148 8.44 18.33 0.09
CA THR A 148 8.70 19.03 1.34
C THR A 148 7.51 18.90 2.29
N TRP A 149 7.80 18.53 3.53
CA TRP A 149 6.84 18.44 4.64
C TRP A 149 7.32 19.32 5.80
N HIS A 150 6.36 19.84 6.57
CA HIS A 150 6.62 20.34 7.93
C HIS A 150 6.53 19.17 8.90
N TYR A 151 7.44 19.10 9.88
CA TYR A 151 7.46 18.02 10.85
C TYR A 151 7.94 18.40 12.25
N THR A 152 7.52 17.62 13.23
CA THR A 152 8.05 17.61 14.60
C THR A 152 8.09 16.17 15.13
N MET A 153 9.01 15.91 16.06
CA MET A 153 9.06 14.66 16.85
C MET A 153 8.72 14.91 18.32
N THR A 154 8.29 16.12 18.64
CA THR A 154 7.76 16.49 19.96
C THR A 154 6.27 16.69 19.81
N ARG A 155 5.51 16.06 20.72
CA ARG A 155 4.05 16.12 20.72
C ARG A 155 3.56 17.57 20.58
N PRO A 156 2.89 17.91 19.48
CA PRO A 156 2.40 19.27 19.29
C PRO A 156 1.16 19.53 20.14
N VAL A 157 0.81 20.80 20.31
CA VAL A 157 -0.42 21.19 21.00
C VAL A 157 -1.66 20.79 20.19
N LYS A 158 -2.83 20.81 20.83
CA LYS A 158 -4.11 20.47 20.17
C LYS A 158 -4.35 21.37 18.95
N GLY A 159 -4.95 20.81 17.90
CA GLY A 159 -5.24 21.54 16.65
C GLY A 159 -4.13 21.47 15.62
N TRP A 160 -3.01 20.81 15.89
CA TRP A 160 -1.89 20.65 14.96
C TRP A 160 -2.23 20.07 13.58
N HIS A 161 -3.40 19.44 13.42
CA HIS A 161 -3.87 18.86 12.17
C HIS A 161 -4.84 19.78 11.40
N THR A 162 -5.00 21.04 11.78
CA THR A 162 -5.87 22.05 11.12
C THR A 162 -5.07 23.10 10.33
N LEU A 163 -5.72 23.75 9.36
CA LEU A 163 -5.08 24.74 8.47
C LEU A 163 -4.63 26.03 9.18
N ASP A 164 -5.31 26.41 10.26
CA ASP A 164 -5.06 27.63 11.05
C ASP A 164 -3.96 27.49 12.10
N PHE A 165 -3.41 26.29 12.27
CA PHE A 165 -2.33 26.02 13.21
C PHE A 165 -1.01 26.70 12.79
N ASP A 166 -0.35 27.35 13.74
CA ASP A 166 0.98 27.93 13.55
C ASP A 166 2.06 26.84 13.53
N GLU A 167 2.50 26.49 12.32
CA GLU A 167 3.56 25.51 12.07
C GLU A 167 4.98 26.12 12.04
N THR A 168 5.14 27.42 12.33
CA THR A 168 6.46 28.09 12.38
C THR A 168 7.48 27.39 13.27
N PRO A 169 7.11 26.79 14.43
CA PRO A 169 8.08 26.05 15.26
C PRO A 169 8.53 24.71 14.67
N TRP A 170 7.86 24.21 13.62
CA TRP A 170 8.16 22.91 13.04
C TRP A 170 9.33 22.99 12.07
N LYS A 171 10.07 21.89 11.95
CA LYS A 171 11.14 21.76 10.96
C LYS A 171 10.56 21.48 9.58
N THR A 172 11.34 21.66 8.52
CA THR A 172 11.00 21.23 7.16
C THR A 172 11.99 20.19 6.66
N GLY A 173 11.51 19.24 5.87
CA GLY A 173 12.35 18.17 5.33
C GLY A 173 11.67 17.43 4.16
N PRO A 174 12.46 16.79 3.28
CA PRO A 174 11.92 15.91 2.25
C PRO A 174 11.26 14.66 2.86
N GLY A 175 10.10 14.27 2.31
CA GLY A 175 9.37 13.08 2.75
C GLY A 175 10.06 11.75 2.44
N GLY A 176 9.48 10.68 2.98
CA GLY A 176 10.23 9.46 3.32
C GLY A 176 10.97 9.69 4.63
N PHE A 177 10.24 9.94 5.72
CA PHE A 177 10.80 10.10 7.05
C PHE A 177 11.07 8.73 7.65
N GLY A 178 12.22 8.51 8.27
CA GLY A 178 12.55 7.18 8.77
C GLY A 178 14.02 7.02 9.11
N ASP A 179 14.42 5.77 9.32
CA ASP A 179 15.81 5.39 9.51
C ASP A 179 16.23 4.31 8.49
N PHE A 180 17.50 4.36 8.10
CA PHE A 180 18.04 3.33 7.23
C PHE A 180 18.33 2.08 8.07
N HIS A 181 17.61 0.97 7.82
CA HIS A 181 17.88 -0.29 8.50
C HIS A 181 18.54 -1.31 7.55
N PRO A 182 19.75 -1.82 7.86
CA PRO A 182 20.53 -2.67 6.96
C PRO A 182 19.90 -4.03 6.67
N THR A 183 18.90 -4.47 7.44
CA THR A 183 18.13 -5.70 7.17
C THR A 183 16.85 -5.47 6.37
N PHE A 184 16.53 -4.23 5.99
CA PHE A 184 15.43 -3.89 5.10
C PHE A 184 15.97 -3.41 3.73
N PRO A 185 16.49 -4.34 2.90
CA PRO A 185 16.76 -4.05 1.49
C PRO A 185 15.47 -3.76 0.68
N THR A 186 14.30 -3.82 1.33
CA THR A 186 12.97 -3.69 0.73
C THR A 186 12.41 -2.27 0.77
N LEU A 187 13.06 -1.31 1.44
CA LEU A 187 12.68 0.10 1.28
C LEU A 187 13.06 0.53 -0.13
N ILE A 188 12.08 0.39 -1.01
CA ILE A 188 12.13 0.78 -2.40
C ILE A 188 12.61 2.24 -2.57
N VAL A 189 12.32 3.08 -1.57
CA VAL A 189 12.75 4.48 -1.50
C VAL A 189 13.40 4.70 -0.13
N PRO A 190 14.71 4.95 -0.07
CA PRO A 190 15.40 5.14 1.21
C PRO A 190 14.87 6.40 1.92
N PRO A 191 14.88 6.42 3.27
CA PRO A 191 14.51 7.60 4.02
C PRO A 191 15.40 8.79 3.68
N ARG A 192 14.81 9.98 3.58
CA ARG A 192 15.50 11.23 3.24
C ARG A 192 15.58 12.20 4.41
N THR A 193 14.60 12.16 5.30
CA THR A 193 14.65 12.91 6.57
C THR A 193 14.72 11.91 7.72
N PRO A 194 15.75 11.97 8.58
CA PRO A 194 15.84 11.07 9.73
C PRO A 194 14.62 11.22 10.64
N TRP A 195 14.05 10.09 11.04
CA TRP A 195 13.14 9.95 12.18
C TRP A 195 13.86 9.11 13.24
N THR A 196 13.91 9.61 14.48
CA THR A 196 14.75 9.02 15.56
C THR A 196 14.05 8.96 16.90
N SER A 197 12.75 9.18 16.94
CA SER A 197 11.93 9.20 18.17
C SER A 197 10.80 8.19 18.03
N SER A 198 10.07 7.86 19.09
CA SER A 198 8.91 6.97 18.94
C SER A 198 7.73 7.61 18.22
N ASP A 199 7.71 8.94 18.09
CA ASP A 199 6.63 9.65 17.42
C ASP A 199 7.16 10.64 16.38
N ILE A 200 6.38 10.79 15.30
CA ILE A 200 6.54 11.89 14.37
C ILE A 200 5.18 12.43 13.96
N TRP A 201 5.10 13.75 13.86
CA TRP A 201 3.98 14.45 13.27
C TRP A 201 4.47 15.15 12.01
N ILE A 202 3.84 14.86 10.88
CA ILE A 202 4.15 15.50 9.59
C ILE A 202 2.88 16.15 9.02
N ARG A 203 3.04 17.26 8.31
CA ARG A 203 1.93 17.94 7.62
C ARG A 203 2.41 18.72 6.41
N ARG A 204 1.53 18.85 5.42
CA ARG A 204 1.74 19.71 4.24
C ARG A 204 0.41 20.11 3.63
N THR A 205 0.40 21.27 2.99
CA THR A 205 -0.74 21.74 2.23
C THR A 205 -0.66 21.29 0.77
N PHE A 206 -1.82 21.31 0.11
CA PHE A 206 -1.94 21.08 -1.33
C PHE A 206 -3.18 21.78 -1.88
N GLU A 207 -3.15 22.11 -3.16
CA GLU A 207 -4.24 22.82 -3.85
C GLU A 207 -5.08 21.86 -4.67
N LEU A 208 -6.41 22.01 -4.60
CA LEU A 208 -7.36 21.28 -5.42
C LEU A 208 -8.15 22.22 -6.32
N ALA A 209 -8.16 21.96 -7.62
CA ALA A 209 -9.01 22.66 -8.58
C ALA A 209 -10.48 22.18 -8.54
N SER A 210 -10.69 20.90 -8.22
CA SER A 210 -12.01 20.28 -8.08
C SER A 210 -11.96 19.14 -7.06
N THR A 211 -13.14 18.75 -6.57
CA THR A 211 -13.34 17.56 -5.71
C THR A 211 -14.10 16.45 -6.44
N ASP A 212 -14.19 16.53 -7.77
CA ASP A 212 -14.84 15.56 -8.63
C ASP A 212 -13.89 14.39 -8.89
N PHE A 213 -13.81 13.48 -7.92
CA PHE A 213 -12.98 12.28 -8.00
C PHE A 213 -13.76 11.08 -8.52
N MET A 214 -13.10 10.22 -9.30
CA MET A 214 -13.71 8.99 -9.82
C MET A 214 -13.51 7.82 -8.85
N SER A 215 -12.27 7.57 -8.43
CA SER A 215 -11.88 6.52 -7.49
C SER A 215 -10.60 6.94 -6.77
N PRO A 216 -10.71 7.80 -5.75
CA PRO A 216 -9.55 8.33 -5.04
C PRO A 216 -8.95 7.33 -4.04
N TYR A 217 -7.62 7.34 -3.90
CA TYR A 217 -6.85 6.50 -2.99
C TYR A 217 -5.81 7.31 -2.21
N LEU A 218 -5.65 6.99 -0.93
CA LEU A 218 -4.47 7.34 -0.15
C LEU A 218 -3.37 6.31 -0.42
N LEU A 219 -2.17 6.78 -0.77
CA LEU A 219 -0.98 5.95 -0.90
C LEU A 219 -0.09 6.23 0.30
N ILE A 220 0.00 5.30 1.23
CA ILE A 220 0.76 5.48 2.47
C ILE A 220 1.76 4.35 2.65
N HIS A 221 2.98 4.71 3.04
CA HIS A 221 3.97 3.80 3.58
C HIS A 221 4.23 4.26 5.00
N HIS A 222 3.92 3.41 5.96
CA HIS A 222 4.05 3.63 7.39
C HIS A 222 4.68 2.41 8.04
N ASP A 223 5.47 2.64 9.07
CA ASP A 223 5.93 1.59 9.97
C ASP A 223 5.32 1.80 11.35
N GLU A 224 4.67 0.74 11.82
CA GLU A 224 3.68 0.69 12.91
C GLU A 224 2.50 1.66 12.71
N ASN A 225 2.06 2.32 13.78
CA ASN A 225 0.73 2.90 13.87
C ASN A 225 0.69 4.28 13.20
N ALA A 226 -0.29 4.52 12.34
CA ALA A 226 -0.43 5.79 11.62
C ALA A 226 -1.86 6.33 11.66
N GLU A 227 -2.00 7.58 12.09
CA GLU A 227 -3.24 8.34 12.06
C GLU A 227 -3.18 9.43 11.00
N VAL A 228 -4.03 9.35 9.97
CA VAL A 228 -4.09 10.33 8.88
C VAL A 228 -5.27 11.27 9.09
N TYR A 229 -4.99 12.56 8.94
CA TYR A 229 -5.93 13.66 9.06
C TYR A 229 -5.96 14.45 7.74
N ILE A 230 -7.15 14.84 7.32
CA ILE A 230 -7.35 15.80 6.22
C ILE A 230 -8.19 16.95 6.76
N ASN A 231 -7.76 18.19 6.56
CA ASN A 231 -8.47 19.41 7.00
C ASN A 231 -9.00 19.32 8.46
N GLY A 232 -8.21 18.73 9.36
CA GLY A 232 -8.55 18.59 10.77
C GLY A 232 -9.38 17.37 11.16
N GLN A 233 -9.90 16.61 10.21
CA GLN A 233 -10.68 15.40 10.48
C GLN A 233 -9.81 14.16 10.28
N ARG A 234 -9.82 13.24 11.26
CA ARG A 234 -9.15 11.95 11.12
C ARG A 234 -9.90 11.11 10.08
N VAL A 235 -9.19 10.72 9.03
CA VAL A 235 -9.73 9.93 7.91
C VAL A 235 -9.25 8.48 7.93
N LEU A 236 -8.11 8.18 8.55
CA LEU A 236 -7.55 6.82 8.62
C LEU A 236 -6.87 6.58 9.97
N ASN A 237 -6.97 5.36 10.49
CA ASN A 237 -6.25 4.86 11.66
C ASN A 237 -5.72 3.47 11.31
N LEU A 238 -4.41 3.30 11.30
CA LEU A 238 -3.71 2.06 10.94
C LEU A 238 -2.94 1.57 12.16
N GLU A 239 -3.10 0.30 12.50
CA GLU A 239 -2.54 -0.34 13.70
C GLU A 239 -1.64 -1.54 13.32
N HIS A 240 -0.94 -1.40 12.20
CA HIS A 240 -0.10 -2.42 11.58
C HIS A 240 1.02 -1.76 10.79
N THR A 241 2.04 -2.51 10.38
CA THR A 241 3.13 -2.00 9.55
C THR A 241 2.83 -2.20 8.05
N SER A 242 3.41 -1.36 7.20
CA SER A 242 3.44 -1.58 5.76
C SER A 242 4.89 -1.59 5.29
N ASN A 243 5.26 -2.55 4.45
CA ASN A 243 6.62 -2.62 3.90
C ASN A 243 6.80 -1.72 2.66
N PHE A 244 5.70 -1.24 2.09
CA PHE A 244 5.64 -0.49 0.84
C PHE A 244 4.42 0.45 0.83
N TYR A 245 4.35 1.33 -0.16
CA TYR A 245 3.18 2.20 -0.34
C TYR A 245 1.93 1.38 -0.66
N THR A 246 1.02 1.38 0.29
CA THR A 246 -0.26 0.66 0.22
C THR A 246 -1.38 1.60 -0.20
N TRP A 247 -2.30 1.09 -1.02
CA TRP A 247 -3.40 1.86 -1.59
C TRP A 247 -4.69 1.65 -0.78
N TYR A 248 -5.13 2.72 -0.10
CA TYR A 248 -6.39 2.74 0.65
C TYR A 248 -7.43 3.55 -0.11
N ALA A 249 -8.49 2.87 -0.58
CA ALA A 249 -9.61 3.53 -1.22
C ALA A 249 -10.24 4.54 -0.26
N MET A 250 -10.40 5.79 -0.71
CA MET A 250 -11.04 6.82 0.09
C MET A 250 -12.55 6.58 0.09
N THR A 251 -13.13 6.47 1.28
CA THR A 251 -14.59 6.35 1.40
C THR A 251 -15.27 7.67 1.04
N PRO A 252 -16.57 7.68 0.71
CA PRO A 252 -17.31 8.93 0.49
C PRO A 252 -17.22 9.90 1.68
N ALA A 253 -17.07 9.39 2.91
CA ALA A 253 -16.88 10.22 4.08
C ALA A 253 -15.51 10.91 4.10
N MET A 254 -14.44 10.23 3.68
CA MET A 254 -13.11 10.82 3.56
C MET A 254 -13.08 11.87 2.44
N VAL A 255 -13.72 11.59 1.31
CA VAL A 255 -13.77 12.52 0.15
C VAL A 255 -14.48 13.83 0.52
N ARG A 256 -15.56 13.78 1.31
CA ARG A 256 -16.28 14.97 1.77
C ARG A 256 -15.47 15.94 2.63
N VAL A 257 -14.32 15.51 3.14
CA VAL A 257 -13.41 16.36 3.93
C VAL A 257 -12.59 17.27 3.02
N LEU A 258 -12.36 16.87 1.76
CA LEU A 258 -11.64 17.66 0.77
C LEU A 258 -12.51 18.81 0.24
N LYS A 259 -11.87 19.92 -0.13
CA LYS A 259 -12.52 21.10 -0.69
C LYS A 259 -11.71 21.67 -1.86
N THR A 260 -12.33 22.45 -2.74
CA THR A 260 -11.59 23.25 -3.71
C THR A 260 -10.71 24.30 -2.99
N GLY A 261 -9.54 24.57 -3.55
CA GLY A 261 -8.50 25.43 -2.96
C GLY A 261 -7.58 24.68 -2.01
N THR A 262 -7.09 25.39 -0.99
CA THR A 262 -6.09 24.86 -0.05
C THR A 262 -6.67 23.80 0.87
N ASN A 263 -6.01 22.64 0.88
CA ASN A 263 -6.24 21.54 1.80
C ASN A 263 -4.98 21.25 2.60
N LEU A 264 -5.16 20.59 3.75
CA LEU A 264 -4.08 20.08 4.58
C LEU A 264 -4.20 18.57 4.68
N VAL A 265 -3.09 17.87 4.51
CA VAL A 265 -2.93 16.51 5.03
C VAL A 265 -1.92 16.54 6.19
N ALA A 266 -2.24 15.82 7.25
CA ALA A 266 -1.42 15.73 8.45
C ALA A 266 -1.44 14.29 8.95
N ILE A 267 -0.31 13.82 9.49
CA ILE A 267 -0.13 12.44 9.91
C ILE A 267 0.60 12.42 11.24
N HIS A 268 0.13 11.60 12.17
CA HIS A 268 0.90 11.16 13.32
C HIS A 268 1.28 9.70 13.07
N CYS A 269 2.57 9.39 13.16
CA CYS A 269 3.06 8.01 13.14
C CYS A 269 3.73 7.72 14.47
N HIS A 270 3.41 6.57 15.05
CA HIS A 270 3.98 6.06 16.28
C HIS A 270 4.66 4.73 16.00
N ASN A 271 5.92 4.61 16.42
CA ASN A 271 6.71 3.40 16.26
C ASN A 271 7.60 3.17 17.50
N GLU A 272 7.39 2.06 18.20
CA GLU A 272 8.19 1.68 19.39
C GLU A 272 9.50 0.98 19.04
N HIS A 273 9.68 0.61 17.78
CA HIS A 273 10.75 -0.25 17.28
C HIS A 273 11.44 0.32 16.03
N HIS A 274 12.39 -0.43 15.48
CA HIS A 274 13.02 -0.15 14.20
C HIS A 274 12.66 -1.29 13.23
N PRO A 275 12.52 -1.01 11.92
CA PRO A 275 12.77 0.26 11.25
C PRO A 275 11.64 1.27 11.48
N GLN A 276 11.79 2.46 10.89
CA GLN A 276 10.84 3.55 10.89
C GLN A 276 10.65 4.05 9.46
N TYR A 277 9.40 4.24 9.04
CA TYR A 277 9.07 4.90 7.79
C TYR A 277 7.73 5.63 7.86
N ILE A 278 7.63 6.83 7.29
CA ILE A 278 6.35 7.47 6.99
C ILE A 278 6.43 8.40 5.77
N ASP A 279 5.49 8.23 4.83
CA ASP A 279 5.18 9.17 3.74
C ASP A 279 3.78 8.89 3.19
N LEU A 280 3.17 9.89 2.53
CA LEU A 280 1.85 9.77 1.97
C LEU A 280 1.67 10.58 0.69
N GLY A 281 0.82 10.08 -0.20
CA GLY A 281 0.25 10.80 -1.33
C GLY A 281 -1.22 10.44 -1.55
N ILE A 282 -1.82 11.09 -2.54
CA ILE A 282 -3.21 10.90 -2.95
C ILE A 282 -3.24 10.81 -4.47
N VAL A 283 -3.96 9.82 -4.99
CA VAL A 283 -4.21 9.69 -6.44
C VAL A 283 -5.70 9.48 -6.69
N ASP A 284 -6.12 9.75 -7.92
CA ASP A 284 -7.44 9.40 -8.43
C ASP A 284 -7.29 8.43 -9.60
N VAL A 285 -7.95 7.27 -9.49
CA VAL A 285 -7.96 6.26 -10.55
C VAL A 285 -9.16 6.53 -11.46
N ILE A 286 -8.86 6.97 -12.68
CA ILE A 286 -9.86 7.34 -13.69
C ILE A 286 -10.02 6.15 -14.63
N PRO A 287 -11.19 5.49 -14.67
CA PRO A 287 -11.44 4.41 -15.61
C PRO A 287 -11.12 4.85 -17.04
N HIS A 288 -10.49 3.97 -17.81
CA HIS A 288 -10.40 4.20 -19.24
C HIS A 288 -11.81 4.08 -19.81
N THR A 289 -12.35 5.20 -20.30
CA THR A 289 -13.54 5.21 -21.14
C THR A 289 -13.04 5.39 -22.56
N GLU A 290 -13.25 4.39 -23.40
CA GLU A 290 -13.18 4.62 -24.84
C GLU A 290 -14.17 5.74 -25.13
N LYS A 291 -13.71 6.87 -25.68
CA LYS A 291 -14.66 7.79 -26.30
C LYS A 291 -15.31 7.00 -27.46
N PRO A 292 -16.65 6.98 -27.56
CA PRO A 292 -17.32 6.42 -28.71
C PRO A 292 -16.88 7.12 -30.00
#